data_AF-A0A941PAF0-F1
#
_entry.id   AF-A0A941PAF0-F1
#
_cell.length_a   1.000
_cell.length_b   1.000
_cell.length_c   1.000
_cell.angle_alpha   90.00
_cell.angle_beta   90.00
_cell.angle_gamma   90.00
#
_symmetry.space_group_name_H-M   'P 1'
#
loop_
_entity.id
_entity.type
_entity.pdbx_description
1 polymer ?
#
loop_
_entity_poly.entity_id
_entity_poly.type
_entity_poly.pdbx_seq_one_letter_code
_entity_poly.pdbx_strand_id
1 'polypeptide(L)'
;MKFKSNLLAVAVVCALSATSFVVSAQTLRVADQGDALSMDPHSLNETLQLSVDGNMYEGLTGRNKDLTLAPALATSWKQTSPNVWR
;
A
#
# COMPACT_ATOMS: atom_id res chain seq x y z
N MET A 1 30.29 36.63 15.14
CA MET A 1 30.60 35.21 15.45
C MET A 1 29.36 34.35 15.64
N LYS A 2 28.30 34.83 16.32
CA LYS A 2 27.03 34.08 16.54
C LYS A 2 26.31 33.64 15.24
N PHE A 3 26.32 34.47 14.19
CA PHE A 3 25.65 34.15 12.92
C PHE A 3 26.26 32.94 12.19
N LYS A 4 27.60 32.84 12.18
CA LYS A 4 28.32 31.69 11.59
C LYS A 4 28.07 30.41 12.40
N SER A 5 27.99 30.53 13.73
CA SER A 5 27.65 29.42 14.64
C SER A 5 26.24 28.88 14.38
N ASN A 6 25.26 29.76 14.11
CA ASN A 6 23.89 29.35 13.82
C ASN A 6 23.76 28.69 12.45
N LEU A 7 24.49 29.18 11.43
CA LEU A 7 24.55 28.52 10.11
C LEU A 7 25.17 27.12 10.19
N LEU A 8 26.23 26.96 10.98
CA LEU A 8 26.83 25.65 11.25
C LEU A 8 25.85 24.71 11.95
N ALA A 9 25.10 25.20 12.94
CA ALA A 9 24.09 24.39 13.63
C ALA A 9 22.97 23.93 12.68
N VAL A 10 22.47 24.81 11.81
CA VAL A 10 21.45 24.45 10.80
C VAL A 10 21.99 23.43 9.80
N ALA A 11 23.21 23.60 9.32
CA ALA A 11 23.84 22.66 8.39
C ALA A 11 24.00 21.26 9.01
N VAL A 12 24.37 21.20 10.29
CA VAL A 12 24.47 19.93 11.04
C VAL A 12 23.09 19.27 11.18
N VAL A 13 22.05 20.02 11.57
CA VAL A 13 20.69 19.47 11.68
C VAL A 13 20.18 18.93 10.34
N CYS A 14 20.37 19.68 9.25
CA CYS A 14 19.98 19.24 7.90
C CYS A 14 20.73 17.97 7.47
N ALA A 15 22.04 17.88 7.75
CA ALA A 15 22.84 16.70 7.44
C ALA A 15 22.40 15.48 8.26
N LEU A 16 22.10 15.64 9.56
CA LEU A 16 21.59 14.54 10.38
C LEU A 16 20.20 14.08 9.92
N SER A 17 19.31 15.01 9.57
CA SER A 17 17.98 14.66 9.06
C SER A 17 18.03 13.92 7.72
N ALA A 18 19.02 14.21 6.87
CA ALA A 18 19.19 13.52 5.59
C ALA A 18 19.61 12.05 5.77
N THR A 19 20.33 11.73 6.85
CA THR A 19 20.73 10.33 7.17
C THR A 19 19.63 9.51 7.86
N SER A 20 18.55 10.13 8.33
CA SER A 20 17.44 9.41 8.97
C SER A 20 16.53 8.65 8.00
N PHE A 21 16.74 8.82 6.69
CA PHE A 21 15.93 8.19 5.63
C PHE A 21 16.60 6.97 4.98
N VAL A 22 17.47 6.24 5.70
CA VAL A 22 17.95 4.93 5.20
C VAL A 22 16.79 3.94 5.29
N VAL A 23 15.94 3.93 4.27
CA VAL A 23 14.89 2.93 4.12
C VAL A 23 15.56 1.60 3.76
N SER A 24 15.65 0.70 4.74
CA SER A 24 16.07 -0.68 4.49
C SER A 24 14.90 -1.47 3.94
N ALA A 25 15.10 -2.23 2.86
CA ALA A 25 14.13 -3.21 2.41
C ALA A 25 13.78 -4.16 3.58
N GLN A 26 12.48 -4.34 3.81
CA GLN A 26 11.97 -5.26 4.84
C GLN A 26 11.46 -6.52 4.16
N THR A 27 11.84 -7.68 4.69
CA THR A 27 11.28 -8.97 4.24
C THR A 27 10.13 -9.36 5.14
N LEU A 28 8.92 -9.41 4.59
CA LEU A 28 7.77 -10.01 5.26
C LEU A 28 7.79 -11.53 5.02
N ARG A 29 7.64 -12.32 6.09
CA ARG A 29 7.44 -13.77 6.00
C ARG A 29 6.10 -14.10 6.64
N VAL A 30 5.21 -14.68 5.85
CA VAL A 30 3.87 -15.09 6.28
C VAL A 30 3.79 -16.61 6.21
N ALA A 31 3.15 -17.22 7.21
CA ALA A 31 2.85 -18.65 7.24
C ALA A 31 1.35 -18.81 7.41
N ASP A 32 0.78 -19.81 6.73
CA ASP A 32 -0.61 -20.19 6.83
C ASP A 32 -0.75 -21.72 6.80
N GLN A 33 -1.95 -22.24 7.01
CA GLN A 33 -2.20 -23.69 7.10
C GLN A 33 -2.04 -24.43 5.76
N GLY A 34 -2.13 -23.73 4.63
CA GLY A 34 -2.01 -24.30 3.29
C GLY A 34 -1.21 -23.41 2.34
N ASP A 35 -1.19 -23.81 1.06
CA ASP A 35 -0.53 -23.09 -0.03
C ASP A 35 -1.55 -22.36 -0.91
N ALA A 36 -1.12 -21.30 -1.59
CA ALA A 36 -1.86 -20.74 -2.72
C ALA A 36 -1.72 -21.68 -3.93
N LEU A 37 -2.84 -22.25 -4.39
CA LEU A 37 -2.84 -23.37 -5.36
C LEU A 37 -2.91 -22.91 -6.81
N SER A 38 -3.24 -21.65 -7.06
CA SER A 38 -3.33 -21.07 -8.41
C SER A 38 -2.89 -19.61 -8.37
N MET A 39 -2.68 -18.97 -9.51
CA MET A 39 -2.58 -17.51 -9.63
C MET A 39 -3.63 -16.99 -10.64
N ASP A 40 -4.54 -17.86 -11.08
CA ASP A 40 -5.70 -17.47 -11.87
C ASP A 40 -6.78 -16.94 -10.91
N PRO A 41 -7.15 -15.64 -10.97
CA PRO A 41 -8.14 -15.04 -10.07
C PRO A 41 -9.53 -15.65 -10.20
N HIS A 42 -9.79 -16.51 -11.20
CA HIS A 42 -11.04 -17.25 -11.37
C HIS A 42 -11.00 -18.69 -10.81
N SER A 43 -9.90 -19.11 -10.19
CA SER A 43 -9.70 -20.50 -9.79
C SER A 43 -10.45 -20.90 -8.51
N LEU A 44 -10.22 -20.20 -7.40
CA LEU A 44 -10.73 -20.58 -6.07
C LEU A 44 -11.19 -19.33 -5.29
N ASN A 45 -12.19 -19.51 -4.43
CA ASN A 45 -12.70 -18.48 -3.52
C ASN A 45 -12.36 -18.86 -2.07
N GLU A 46 -11.07 -18.83 -1.73
CA GLU A 46 -10.49 -19.22 -0.45
C GLU A 46 -9.60 -18.07 0.07
N THR A 47 -9.50 -17.89 1.38
CA THR A 47 -8.97 -16.65 1.98
C THR A 47 -7.49 -16.44 1.68
N LEU A 48 -6.66 -17.47 1.81
CA LEU A 48 -5.23 -17.37 1.51
C LEU A 48 -4.99 -17.10 0.03
N GLN A 49 -5.65 -17.87 -0.84
CA GLN A 49 -5.59 -17.70 -2.29
C GLN A 49 -5.91 -16.24 -2.68
N LEU A 50 -7.04 -15.71 -2.21
CA LEU A 50 -7.45 -14.34 -2.50
C LEU A 50 -6.48 -13.29 -1.93
N SER A 51 -5.89 -13.55 -0.76
CA SER A 51 -4.90 -12.64 -0.16
C SER A 51 -3.59 -12.62 -0.96
N VAL A 52 -3.17 -13.75 -1.54
CA VAL A 52 -1.97 -13.81 -2.38
C VAL A 52 -2.24 -13.16 -3.73
N ASP A 53 -3.37 -13.50 -4.37
CA ASP A 53 -3.79 -12.89 -5.65
C ASP A 53 -3.94 -11.37 -5.53
N GLY A 54 -4.44 -10.87 -4.39
CA GLY A 54 -4.54 -9.44 -4.11
C GLY A 54 -3.21 -8.68 -4.06
N ASN A 55 -2.06 -9.36 -4.02
CA ASN A 55 -0.74 -8.71 -4.18
C ASN A 55 -0.35 -8.52 -5.66
N MET A 56 -0.95 -9.28 -6.57
CA MET A 56 -0.62 -9.30 -8.00
C MET A 56 -1.70 -8.63 -8.86
N TYR A 57 -2.97 -8.74 -8.44
CA TYR A 57 -4.13 -8.24 -9.17
C TYR A 57 -4.86 -7.16 -8.37
N GLU A 58 -5.35 -6.13 -9.08
CA GLU A 58 -6.10 -5.03 -8.48
C GLU A 58 -7.52 -4.98 -9.04
N GLY A 59 -8.51 -4.91 -8.14
CA GLY A 59 -9.91 -4.72 -8.51
C GLY A 59 -10.24 -3.26 -8.86
N LEU A 60 -11.43 -3.04 -9.43
CA LEU A 60 -11.92 -1.68 -9.68
C LEU A 60 -12.04 -0.85 -8.39
N THR A 61 -12.40 -1.50 -7.28
CA THR A 61 -12.53 -0.90 -5.96
C THR A 61 -11.71 -1.67 -4.95
N GLY A 62 -11.30 -0.98 -3.88
CA GLY A 62 -10.60 -1.54 -2.73
C GLY A 62 -11.36 -1.28 -1.43
N ARG A 63 -10.69 -1.53 -0.30
CA ARG A 63 -11.22 -1.24 1.04
C ARG A 63 -10.21 -0.46 1.87
N ASN A 64 -10.70 0.54 2.60
CA ASN A 64 -9.93 1.24 3.62
C ASN A 64 -9.71 0.36 4.85
N LYS A 65 -8.87 0.83 5.79
CA LYS A 65 -8.60 0.15 7.06
C LYS A 65 -9.85 -0.07 7.92
N ASP A 66 -10.86 0.77 7.77
CA ASP A 66 -12.17 0.66 8.41
C ASP A 66 -13.17 -0.17 7.58
N LEU A 67 -12.70 -0.84 6.53
CA LEU A 67 -13.45 -1.68 5.60
C LEU A 67 -14.46 -0.94 4.71
N THR A 68 -14.47 0.40 4.74
CA THR A 68 -15.27 1.19 3.80
C THR A 68 -14.75 1.04 2.37
N LEU A 69 -15.64 1.17 1.38
CA LEU A 69 -15.28 1.06 -0.04
C LEU A 69 -14.35 2.23 -0.43
N ALA A 70 -13.26 1.91 -1.11
CA ALA A 70 -12.23 2.87 -1.49
C ALA A 70 -11.92 2.80 -3.00
N PRO A 71 -11.46 3.90 -3.61
CA PRO A 71 -10.85 3.85 -4.94
C PRO A 71 -9.66 2.89 -5.00
N ALA A 72 -9.57 2.17 -6.11
CA ALA A 72 -8.42 1.36 -6.49
C ALA A 72 -8.17 1.62 -7.98
N LEU A 73 -8.28 0.61 -8.86
CA LEU A 73 -8.09 0.80 -10.29
C LEU A 73 -9.09 1.81 -10.89
N ALA A 74 -10.34 1.83 -10.39
CA ALA A 74 -11.28 2.91 -10.65
C ALA A 74 -11.15 4.01 -9.59
N THR A 75 -10.85 5.24 -10.03
CA THR A 75 -10.66 6.39 -9.14
C THR A 75 -11.99 6.98 -8.63
N SER A 76 -13.09 6.70 -9.33
CA SER A 76 -14.44 7.13 -8.96
C SER A 76 -15.46 6.19 -9.60
N TRP A 77 -16.63 6.08 -8.98
CA TRP A 77 -17.78 5.40 -9.57
C TRP A 77 -19.08 6.06 -9.10
N LYS A 78 -20.13 5.90 -9.90
CA LYS A 78 -21.47 6.38 -9.62
C LYS A 78 -22.51 5.43 -10.21
N GLN A 79 -23.45 5.01 -9.36
CA GLN A 79 -24.65 4.34 -9.83
C GLN A 79 -25.59 5.39 -10.46
N THR A 80 -25.82 5.28 -11.77
CA THR A 80 -26.61 6.27 -12.54
C THR A 80 -28.06 5.84 -12.75
N SER A 81 -28.34 4.55 -12.57
CA SER A 81 -29.68 3.95 -12.50
C SER A 81 -29.54 2.61 -11.74
N PRO A 82 -30.63 1.92 -11.36
CA PRO A 82 -30.56 0.70 -10.53
C PRO A 82 -29.56 -0.35 -11.01
N ASN A 83 -29.36 -0.48 -12.33
CA ASN A 83 -28.50 -1.51 -12.93
C ASN A 83 -27.32 -0.95 -13.73
N VAL A 84 -26.97 0.34 -13.59
CA VAL A 84 -25.89 0.97 -14.39
C VAL A 84 -24.91 1.72 -13.50
N TRP A 85 -23.64 1.32 -13.58
CA TRP A 85 -22.49 1.96 -12.94
C TRP A 85 -21.59 2.60 -13.98
N ARG A 86 -21.02 3.76 -13.64
CA ARG A 86 -19.98 4.46 -14.41
C ARG A 86 -18.88 4.89 -13.48
#